data_AF-A0A1J0R974-F1
#
_entry.id   AF-A0A1J0R974-F1
#
_cell.length_a   1.000
_cell.length_b   1.000
_cell.length_c   1.000
_cell.angle_alpha   90.00
_cell.angle_beta   90.00
_cell.angle_gamma   90.00
#
_symmetry.space_group_name_H-M   'P 1'
#
loop_
_entity.id
_entity.type
_entity.pdbx_description
1 polymer ?
#
loop_
_entity_poly.entity_id
_entity_poly.type
_entity_poly.pdbx_seq_one_letter_code
_entity_poly.pdbx_strand_id
1 'polypeptide(L)'
;MAAWTTAAEAINSKDKLDAVLKPYGYDSTNMSLLATANTAITQYTALAFEAQQQLAAISIDDKPDNDLQAALEKAVYGGPGGYKDTRTKEAGLNSAVPRQTSCVETASTHNPIKTISTIVACVCAVKNDMSPTPTALCGPNGEQSIKWEATGLPLAAAWNKLRTRCPVLTETTITASKVETALNTEKQAFYGKGNILYVGKYDSAGCDGSPNGACIKYTGQAASDLPKFDKAEWVAGLSTIITALRSREKATERINALQNQIATAKVLVVAAAKLAQRMTDKLPKLAAKRKDQKQKPRLKRHKKK
;
A
#
# COMPACT_ATOMS: atom_id res chain seq x y z
N MET A 1 8.04 -29.01 -19.02
CA MET A 1 7.44 -30.33 -19.34
C MET A 1 6.21 -30.64 -18.47
N ALA A 2 6.25 -30.48 -17.14
CA ALA A 2 5.12 -30.78 -16.25
C ALA A 2 3.77 -30.12 -16.61
N ALA A 3 3.77 -28.85 -17.05
CA ALA A 3 2.53 -28.14 -17.41
C ALA A 3 1.80 -28.76 -18.61
N TRP A 4 2.52 -29.20 -19.64
CA TRP A 4 1.94 -29.86 -20.82
C TRP A 4 1.45 -31.26 -20.49
N THR A 5 2.16 -31.99 -19.62
CA THR A 5 1.70 -33.28 -19.09
C THR A 5 0.40 -33.13 -18.31
N THR A 6 0.33 -32.15 -17.41
CA THR A 6 -0.89 -31.84 -16.63
C THR A 6 -2.05 -31.44 -17.54
N ALA A 7 -1.79 -30.63 -18.57
CA ALA A 7 -2.81 -30.24 -19.55
C ALA A 7 -3.32 -31.45 -20.34
N ALA A 8 -2.44 -32.36 -20.76
CA ALA A 8 -2.81 -33.60 -21.45
C ALA A 8 -3.66 -34.52 -20.56
N GLU A 9 -3.31 -34.65 -19.28
CA GLU A 9 -4.12 -35.38 -18.29
C GLU A 9 -5.49 -34.75 -18.07
N ALA A 10 -5.57 -33.41 -18.07
CA ALA A 10 -6.81 -32.66 -17.92
C ALA A 10 -7.79 -32.87 -19.09
N ILE A 11 -7.32 -33.29 -20.27
CA ILE A 11 -8.15 -33.57 -21.47
C ILE A 11 -8.12 -35.04 -21.89
N ASN A 12 -7.76 -35.96 -20.98
CA ASN A 12 -7.51 -37.37 -21.27
C ASN A 12 -8.75 -38.23 -21.63
N SER A 13 -9.91 -37.61 -21.83
CA SER A 13 -11.14 -38.28 -22.25
C SER A 13 -11.94 -37.34 -23.14
N LYS A 14 -12.82 -37.91 -23.97
CA LYS A 14 -13.69 -37.14 -24.87
C LYS A 14 -14.49 -36.08 -24.12
N ASP A 15 -15.13 -36.45 -23.01
CA ASP A 15 -15.98 -35.51 -22.25
C ASP A 15 -15.19 -34.33 -21.69
N LYS A 16 -13.97 -34.58 -21.19
CA LYS A 16 -13.08 -33.52 -20.70
C LYS A 16 -12.57 -32.63 -21.83
N LEU A 17 -12.18 -33.22 -22.96
CA LEU A 17 -11.77 -32.47 -24.14
C LEU A 17 -12.91 -31.59 -24.67
N ASP A 18 -14.11 -32.16 -24.82
CA ASP A 18 -15.31 -31.44 -25.27
C ASP A 18 -15.67 -30.32 -24.28
N ALA A 19 -15.53 -30.54 -22.96
CA ALA A 19 -15.74 -29.50 -21.96
C ALA A 19 -14.78 -28.31 -22.11
N VAL A 20 -13.52 -28.55 -22.48
CA VAL A 20 -12.53 -27.48 -22.75
C VAL A 20 -12.85 -26.77 -24.07
N LEU A 21 -13.30 -27.48 -25.11
CA LEU A 21 -13.54 -26.92 -26.43
C LEU A 21 -14.87 -26.15 -26.55
N LYS A 22 -15.90 -26.55 -25.80
CA LYS A 22 -17.26 -26.01 -25.90
C LYS A 22 -17.36 -24.48 -25.69
N PRO A 23 -16.64 -23.85 -24.74
CA PRO A 23 -16.61 -22.39 -24.60
C PRO A 23 -16.12 -21.64 -25.86
N TYR A 24 -15.35 -22.33 -26.71
CA TYR A 24 -14.81 -21.78 -27.95
C TYR A 24 -15.71 -22.04 -29.17
N GLY A 25 -16.82 -22.78 -29.00
CA GLY A 25 -17.70 -23.19 -30.11
C GLY A 25 -17.27 -24.48 -30.80
N TYR A 26 -16.41 -25.26 -30.15
CA TYR A 26 -15.83 -26.49 -30.69
C TYR A 26 -16.17 -27.71 -29.83
N ASP A 27 -16.00 -28.88 -30.42
CA ASP A 27 -15.97 -30.18 -29.78
C ASP A 27 -15.04 -31.11 -30.58
N SER A 28 -14.88 -32.34 -30.12
CA SER A 28 -14.05 -33.35 -30.78
C SER A 28 -14.45 -33.68 -32.22
N THR A 29 -15.67 -33.34 -32.67
CA THR A 29 -16.13 -33.57 -34.05
C THR A 29 -15.68 -32.49 -35.02
N ASN A 30 -15.46 -31.25 -34.53
CA ASN A 30 -15.11 -30.10 -35.37
C ASN A 30 -13.76 -29.45 -35.01
N MET A 31 -13.02 -29.99 -34.04
CA MET A 31 -11.75 -29.42 -33.59
C MET A 31 -10.67 -29.33 -34.69
N SER A 32 -10.76 -30.14 -35.75
CA SER A 32 -9.83 -30.07 -36.89
C SER A 32 -9.84 -28.69 -37.58
N LEU A 33 -10.95 -27.95 -37.47
CA LEU A 33 -11.08 -26.60 -38.00
C LEU A 33 -10.16 -25.59 -37.29
N LEU A 34 -9.74 -25.87 -36.05
CA LEU A 34 -8.79 -25.03 -35.30
C LEU A 34 -7.41 -24.98 -35.95
N ALA A 35 -7.07 -25.96 -36.81
CA ALA A 35 -5.81 -25.95 -37.57
C ALA A 35 -5.62 -24.65 -38.39
N THR A 36 -6.73 -24.06 -38.86
CA THR A 36 -6.71 -22.79 -39.63
C THR A 36 -6.33 -21.57 -38.78
N ALA A 37 -6.47 -21.64 -37.45
CA ALA A 37 -6.06 -20.60 -36.50
C ALA A 37 -4.85 -21.04 -35.65
N ASN A 38 -4.19 -22.17 -35.97
CA ASN A 38 -3.19 -22.77 -35.11
C ASN A 38 -2.05 -21.82 -34.75
N THR A 39 -1.56 -21.03 -35.70
CA THR A 39 -0.50 -20.04 -35.46
C THR A 39 -0.92 -18.99 -34.43
N ALA A 40 -2.13 -18.43 -34.58
CA ALA A 40 -2.65 -17.41 -33.65
C ALA A 40 -2.91 -18.00 -32.26
N ILE A 41 -3.53 -19.19 -32.20
CA ILE A 41 -3.77 -19.89 -30.93
C ILE A 41 -2.43 -20.18 -30.23
N THR A 42 -1.44 -20.71 -30.96
CA THR A 42 -0.11 -20.99 -30.43
C THR A 42 0.53 -19.73 -29.84
N GLN A 43 0.52 -18.61 -30.58
CA GLN A 43 1.08 -17.34 -30.10
C GLN A 43 0.41 -16.85 -28.81
N TYR A 44 -0.92 -16.85 -28.74
CA TYR A 44 -1.63 -16.40 -27.54
C TYR A 44 -1.46 -17.35 -26.36
N THR A 45 -1.40 -18.67 -26.60
CA THR A 45 -1.10 -19.64 -25.55
C THR A 45 0.33 -19.50 -25.01
N ALA A 46 1.30 -19.17 -25.86
CA ALA A 46 2.67 -18.88 -25.44
C ALA A 46 2.73 -17.64 -24.53
N LEU A 47 2.05 -16.55 -24.91
CA LEU A 47 1.93 -15.34 -24.07
C LEU A 47 1.30 -15.63 -22.70
N ALA A 48 0.21 -16.41 -22.66
CA ALA A 48 -0.41 -16.80 -21.41
C ALA A 48 0.52 -17.67 -20.55
N PHE A 49 1.24 -18.59 -21.18
CA PHE A 49 2.17 -19.48 -20.48
C PHE A 49 3.36 -18.71 -19.90
N GLU A 50 3.96 -17.79 -20.65
CA GLU A 50 5.02 -16.91 -20.14
C GLU A 50 4.55 -16.08 -18.95
N ALA A 51 3.34 -15.51 -19.02
CA ALA A 51 2.76 -14.76 -17.91
C ALA A 51 2.49 -15.64 -16.68
N GLN A 52 2.05 -16.89 -16.87
CA GLN A 52 1.89 -17.86 -15.78
C GLN A 52 3.22 -18.24 -15.13
N GLN A 53 4.27 -18.46 -15.94
CA GLN A 53 5.61 -18.76 -15.42
C GLN A 53 6.17 -17.58 -14.63
N GLN A 54 5.98 -16.35 -15.12
CA GLN A 54 6.36 -15.15 -14.37
C GLN A 54 5.58 -15.03 -13.07
N LEU A 55 4.26 -15.31 -13.07
CA LEU A 55 3.44 -15.25 -11.87
C LEU A 55 3.89 -16.27 -10.82
N ALA A 56 4.20 -17.51 -11.24
CA ALA A 56 4.71 -18.56 -10.37
C ALA A 56 6.11 -18.26 -9.81
N ALA A 57 6.90 -17.45 -10.52
CA ALA A 57 8.23 -17.04 -10.09
C ALA A 57 8.24 -15.78 -9.21
N ILE A 58 7.10 -15.10 -9.03
CA ILE A 58 7.01 -13.95 -8.13
C ILE A 58 7.18 -14.45 -6.70
N SER A 59 8.29 -14.06 -6.08
CA SER A 59 8.48 -14.13 -4.63
C SER A 59 8.23 -12.74 -4.07
N ILE A 60 7.27 -12.63 -3.14
CA ILE A 60 7.06 -11.41 -2.37
C ILE A 60 7.64 -11.69 -0.99
N ASP A 61 8.70 -10.97 -0.62
CA ASP A 61 9.13 -10.86 0.77
C ASP A 61 8.16 -9.90 1.49
N ASP A 62 6.92 -10.38 1.66
CA ASP A 62 5.86 -9.59 2.24
C ASP A 62 5.95 -9.68 3.76
N LYS A 63 6.10 -8.53 4.41
CA LYS A 63 5.96 -8.46 5.86
C LYS A 63 4.48 -8.60 6.19
N PRO A 64 4.07 -9.57 7.02
CA PRO A 64 2.69 -9.72 7.47
C PRO A 64 2.11 -8.43 8.09
N ASP A 65 0.80 -8.24 7.97
CA ASP A 65 0.14 -7.03 8.50
C ASP A 65 0.32 -6.84 10.01
N ASN A 66 0.36 -7.93 10.77
CA ASN A 66 0.64 -7.90 12.21
C ASN A 66 2.06 -7.40 12.50
N ASP A 67 3.03 -7.69 11.63
CA ASP A 67 4.41 -7.21 11.79
C ASP A 67 4.52 -5.72 11.46
N LEU A 68 3.81 -5.27 10.42
CA LEU A 68 3.73 -3.85 10.07
C LEU A 68 2.98 -3.05 11.15
N GLN A 69 1.91 -3.62 11.72
CA GLN A 69 1.20 -3.03 12.85
C GLN A 69 2.12 -2.92 14.08
N ALA A 70 2.83 -3.99 14.44
CA ALA A 70 3.76 -3.96 15.57
C ALA A 70 4.89 -2.93 15.36
N ALA A 71 5.39 -2.80 14.14
CA ALA A 71 6.38 -1.76 13.78
C ALA A 71 5.81 -0.34 13.92
N LEU A 72 4.55 -0.13 13.49
CA LEU A 72 3.86 1.15 13.62
C LEU A 72 3.65 1.49 15.10
N GLU A 73 3.16 0.55 15.90
CA GLU A 73 2.97 0.72 17.34
C GLU A 73 4.29 0.99 18.05
N LYS A 74 5.40 0.36 17.62
CA LYS A 74 6.73 0.67 18.14
C LYS A 74 7.16 2.10 17.81
N ALA A 75 6.94 2.57 16.57
CA ALA A 75 7.27 3.94 16.19
C ALA A 75 6.44 4.98 16.98
N VAL A 76 5.16 4.69 17.19
CA VAL A 76 4.25 5.62 17.88
C VAL A 76 4.44 5.57 19.40
N TYR A 77 4.45 4.38 20.00
CA TYR A 77 4.32 4.17 21.45
C TYR A 77 5.56 3.53 22.10
N GLY A 78 6.61 3.24 21.34
CA GLY A 78 7.82 2.57 21.83
C GLY A 78 7.69 1.05 21.98
N GLY A 79 6.50 0.48 21.78
CA GLY A 79 6.28 -0.97 21.80
C GLY A 79 4.83 -1.37 21.46
N PRO A 80 4.55 -2.69 21.35
CA PRO A 80 3.25 -3.19 20.92
C PRO A 80 2.16 -2.98 21.99
N GLY A 81 0.89 -2.98 21.58
CA GLY A 81 -0.27 -2.87 22.47
C GLY A 81 -0.61 -1.45 22.92
N GLY A 82 -0.25 -0.44 22.10
CA GLY A 82 -0.63 0.96 22.31
C GLY A 82 0.16 1.69 23.40
N TYR A 83 -0.36 2.87 23.78
CA TYR A 83 0.21 3.73 24.81
C TYR A 83 0.14 3.10 26.20
N LYS A 84 1.24 3.19 26.95
CA LYS A 84 1.29 2.83 28.37
C LYS A 84 2.15 3.86 29.10
N ASP A 85 1.60 4.48 30.13
CA ASP A 85 2.27 5.49 30.95
C ASP A 85 3.46 4.91 31.75
N THR A 86 3.50 3.59 31.95
CA THR A 86 4.59 2.87 32.60
C THR A 86 5.82 2.63 31.70
N ARG A 87 5.73 2.90 30.39
CA ARG A 87 6.79 2.67 29.39
C ARG A 87 7.76 3.83 29.26
N THR A 88 8.25 4.34 30.38
CA THR A 88 9.13 5.52 30.44
C THR A 88 10.35 5.37 29.54
N LYS A 89 11.04 4.22 29.57
CA LYS A 89 12.26 3.98 28.78
C LYS A 89 11.98 3.83 27.30
N GLU A 90 10.91 3.12 26.94
CA GLU A 90 10.49 2.93 25.56
C GLU A 90 10.01 4.25 24.94
N ALA A 91 9.40 5.14 25.74
CA ALA A 91 9.10 6.51 25.38
C ALA A 91 10.36 7.39 25.25
N GLY A 92 11.54 6.89 25.60
CA GLY A 92 12.80 7.60 25.46
C GLY A 92 13.22 8.40 26.69
N LEU A 93 12.56 8.21 27.83
CA LEU A 93 12.86 8.88 29.09
C LEU A 93 13.63 7.94 30.02
N ASN A 94 14.60 8.45 30.78
CA ASN A 94 15.41 7.59 31.67
C ASN A 94 14.78 7.30 33.03
N SER A 95 13.92 8.21 33.48
CA SER A 95 13.28 8.17 34.79
C SER A 95 11.95 8.88 34.72
N ALA A 96 11.09 8.60 35.70
CA ALA A 96 9.77 9.22 35.79
C ALA A 96 9.93 10.61 36.42
N VAL A 97 10.09 11.63 35.57
CA VAL A 97 10.39 13.01 35.97
C VAL A 97 9.33 13.98 35.44
N PRO A 98 9.25 15.20 36.02
CA PRO A 98 8.33 16.22 35.53
C PRO A 98 8.54 16.53 34.04
N ARG A 99 7.51 17.12 33.43
CA ARG A 99 7.47 17.46 32.00
C ARG A 99 8.71 18.23 31.55
N GLN A 100 9.08 19.27 32.31
CA GLN A 100 10.18 20.17 31.97
C GLN A 100 11.49 19.41 31.82
N THR A 101 11.75 18.47 32.72
CA THR A 101 12.93 17.60 32.68
C THR A 101 12.84 16.56 31.57
N SER A 102 11.63 16.07 31.25
CA SER A 102 11.43 15.04 30.21
C SER A 102 11.46 15.59 28.78
N CYS A 103 11.08 16.86 28.58
CA CYS A 103 10.90 17.46 27.26
C CYS A 103 12.01 18.47 26.92
N VAL A 104 12.85 18.83 27.88
CA VAL A 104 14.04 19.67 27.69
C VAL A 104 15.27 18.84 28.00
N GLU A 105 16.02 18.51 26.94
CA GLU A 105 17.24 17.71 27.03
C GLU A 105 18.46 18.56 26.63
N THR A 106 19.39 18.70 27.57
CA THR A 106 20.64 19.47 27.40
C THR A 106 21.92 18.67 27.66
N ALA A 107 21.85 17.57 28.42
CA ALA A 107 22.95 16.73 28.88
C ALA A 107 23.06 15.37 28.15
N SER A 108 22.24 15.14 27.10
CA SER A 108 22.15 13.88 26.35
C SER A 108 21.85 12.67 27.25
N THR A 109 21.01 12.85 28.27
CA THR A 109 20.63 11.78 29.18
C THR A 109 19.51 10.94 28.59
N HIS A 110 18.45 11.55 28.08
CA HIS A 110 17.26 10.94 27.53
C HIS A 110 17.00 11.46 26.10
N ASN A 111 15.88 11.02 25.51
CA ASN A 111 15.52 11.28 24.13
C ASN A 111 14.02 11.62 24.01
N PRO A 112 13.66 12.91 24.09
CA PRO A 112 12.26 13.36 24.01
C PRO A 112 11.63 13.17 22.63
N ILE A 113 12.42 12.86 21.58
CA ILE A 113 11.93 12.67 20.21
C ILE A 113 11.94 11.20 19.77
N LYS A 114 12.16 10.26 20.71
CA LYS A 114 12.28 8.83 20.40
C LYS A 114 11.02 8.27 19.74
N THR A 115 9.85 8.62 20.28
CA THR A 115 8.54 8.13 19.82
C THR A 115 7.58 9.29 19.57
N ILE A 116 6.63 9.08 18.66
CA ILE A 116 5.60 10.08 18.33
C ILE A 116 4.76 10.40 19.57
N SER A 117 4.45 9.40 20.42
CA SER A 117 3.66 9.62 21.63
C SER A 117 4.36 10.52 22.65
N THR A 118 5.68 10.40 22.79
CA THR A 118 6.49 11.31 23.63
C THR A 118 6.46 12.72 23.08
N ILE A 119 6.60 12.88 21.76
CA ILE A 119 6.54 14.18 21.09
C ILE A 119 5.19 14.84 21.36
N VAL A 120 4.10 14.12 21.09
CA VAL A 120 2.73 14.59 21.32
C VAL A 120 2.49 14.93 22.79
N ALA A 121 2.92 14.07 23.73
CA ALA A 121 2.79 14.35 25.16
C ALA A 121 3.55 15.63 25.55
N CYS A 122 4.76 15.83 25.04
CA CYS A 122 5.56 17.02 25.32
C CYS A 122 4.90 18.29 24.77
N VAL A 123 4.39 18.29 23.54
CA VAL A 123 3.81 19.51 22.93
C VAL A 123 2.38 19.79 23.38
N CYS A 124 1.65 18.79 23.88
CA CYS A 124 0.22 18.92 24.20
C CYS A 124 -0.12 18.91 25.68
N ALA A 125 0.76 18.35 26.54
CA ALA A 125 0.55 18.36 27.98
C ALA A 125 1.19 19.59 28.62
N VAL A 126 0.51 20.12 29.63
CA VAL A 126 1.04 21.17 30.50
C VAL A 126 1.75 20.57 31.71
N LYS A 127 2.56 21.37 32.41
CA LYS A 127 3.17 20.96 33.68
C LYS A 127 2.11 20.63 34.74
N ASN A 128 2.47 19.74 35.67
CA ASN A 128 1.53 19.15 36.65
C ASN A 128 0.87 20.19 37.57
N ASP A 129 1.68 21.13 38.07
CA ASP A 129 1.33 22.20 39.00
C ASP A 129 0.56 23.35 38.34
N MET A 130 0.29 23.27 37.03
CA MET A 130 -0.47 24.30 36.33
C MET A 130 -1.92 24.35 36.85
N SER A 131 -2.38 25.54 37.20
CA SER A 131 -3.79 25.79 37.52
C SER A 131 -4.69 25.34 36.36
N PRO A 132 -5.92 24.89 36.62
CA PRO A 132 -6.85 24.49 35.57
C PRO A 132 -7.27 25.72 34.74
N THR A 133 -6.46 26.07 33.75
CA THR A 133 -6.79 27.09 32.76
C THR A 133 -7.43 26.43 31.54
N PRO A 134 -8.41 27.08 30.89
CA PRO A 134 -9.09 26.56 29.71
C PRO A 134 -8.25 26.71 28.42
N THR A 135 -6.96 26.39 28.51
CA THR A 135 -5.97 26.52 27.44
C THR A 135 -5.44 25.13 27.06
N ALA A 136 -6.28 24.33 26.40
CA ALA A 136 -5.86 23.07 25.82
C ALA A 136 -4.90 23.31 24.65
N LEU A 137 -3.60 23.07 24.85
CA LEU A 137 -2.54 23.35 23.86
C LEU A 137 -2.76 22.69 22.49
N CYS A 138 -3.25 21.45 22.48
CA CYS A 138 -3.57 20.69 21.26
C CYS A 138 -5.06 20.36 21.19
N GLY A 139 -5.93 21.16 21.81
CA GLY A 139 -7.36 20.93 21.84
C GLY A 139 -8.16 22.19 21.51
N PRO A 140 -9.49 22.07 21.44
CA PRO A 140 -10.36 23.22 21.27
C PRO A 140 -10.14 24.27 22.36
N ASN A 141 -10.25 25.54 21.98
CA ASN A 141 -10.28 26.65 22.93
C ASN A 141 -11.39 26.43 23.96
N GLY A 142 -11.11 26.67 25.24
CA GLY A 142 -12.10 26.47 26.32
C GLY A 142 -11.99 25.13 27.05
N GLU A 143 -11.31 24.13 26.47
CA GLU A 143 -11.11 22.85 27.15
C GLU A 143 -9.99 22.89 28.19
N GLN A 144 -10.13 22.05 29.22
CA GLN A 144 -9.06 21.85 30.20
C GLN A 144 -7.81 21.24 29.54
N SER A 145 -6.65 21.77 29.95
CA SER A 145 -5.35 21.23 29.57
C SER A 145 -5.17 19.81 30.09
N ILE A 146 -4.51 18.98 29.28
CA ILE A 146 -4.03 17.68 29.72
C ILE A 146 -2.77 17.92 30.55
N LYS A 147 -2.72 17.38 31.77
CA LYS A 147 -1.56 17.53 32.65
C LYS A 147 -0.57 16.39 32.46
N TRP A 148 0.71 16.71 32.57
CA TRP A 148 1.76 15.74 32.82
C TRP A 148 1.73 15.30 34.29
N GLU A 149 2.15 14.07 34.59
CA GLU A 149 2.19 13.58 35.97
C GLU A 149 3.41 14.13 36.71
N ALA A 150 3.30 14.37 38.01
CA ALA A 150 4.41 14.91 38.80
C ALA A 150 5.69 14.05 38.68
N THR A 151 5.52 12.74 38.54
CA THR A 151 6.61 11.75 38.44
C THR A 151 6.30 10.72 37.36
N GLY A 152 6.04 11.14 36.13
CA GLY A 152 5.82 10.20 35.03
C GLY A 152 5.13 10.80 33.81
N LEU A 153 4.97 9.96 32.78
CA LEU A 153 4.19 10.29 31.59
C LEU A 153 2.71 10.55 31.96
N PRO A 154 1.95 11.27 31.12
CA PRO A 154 0.50 11.41 31.31
C PRO A 154 -0.20 10.04 31.46
N LEU A 155 -1.16 9.93 32.37
CA LEU A 155 -1.90 8.67 32.54
C LEU A 155 -2.62 8.24 31.25
N ALA A 156 -2.83 6.94 31.07
CA ALA A 156 -3.50 6.38 29.89
C ALA A 156 -4.87 7.02 29.59
N ALA A 157 -5.66 7.36 30.62
CA ALA A 157 -6.94 8.05 30.45
C ALA A 157 -6.77 9.47 29.86
N ALA A 158 -5.76 10.20 30.33
CA ALA A 158 -5.43 11.54 29.83
C ALA A 158 -4.90 11.49 28.39
N TRP A 159 -4.05 10.49 28.08
CA TRP A 159 -3.61 10.20 26.72
C TRP A 159 -4.78 9.87 25.79
N ASN A 160 -5.72 9.03 26.21
CA ASN A 160 -6.88 8.67 25.40
C ASN A 160 -7.76 9.90 25.09
N LYS A 161 -7.93 10.81 26.06
CA LYS A 161 -8.59 12.10 25.83
C LYS A 161 -7.81 13.01 24.87
N LEU A 162 -6.48 12.96 24.91
CA LEU A 162 -5.66 13.68 23.93
C LEU A 162 -5.87 13.10 22.52
N ARG A 163 -5.89 11.77 22.38
CA ARG A 163 -6.10 11.10 21.08
C ARG A 163 -7.46 11.40 20.44
N THR A 164 -8.50 11.69 21.22
CA THR A 164 -9.82 12.04 20.65
C THR A 164 -9.79 13.38 19.92
N ARG A 165 -8.74 14.18 20.09
CA ARG A 165 -8.52 15.46 19.38
C ARG A 165 -7.84 15.27 18.02
N CYS A 166 -7.28 14.08 17.75
CA CYS A 166 -6.71 13.75 16.45
C CYS A 166 -7.83 13.44 15.44
N PRO A 167 -7.71 13.90 14.18
CA PRO A 167 -8.63 13.50 13.12
C PRO A 167 -8.69 11.98 12.95
N VAL A 168 -9.89 11.44 12.79
CA VAL A 168 -10.09 10.02 12.46
C VAL A 168 -9.89 9.83 10.97
N LEU A 169 -9.05 8.87 10.58
CA LEU A 169 -8.89 8.49 9.18
C LEU A 169 -10.18 7.83 8.68
N THR A 170 -10.77 8.37 7.61
CA THR A 170 -11.95 7.79 6.95
C THR A 170 -11.62 6.60 6.06
N GLU A 171 -10.39 6.57 5.53
CA GLU A 171 -9.88 5.49 4.69
C GLU A 171 -9.01 4.53 5.51
N THR A 172 -9.41 3.26 5.61
CA THR A 172 -8.76 2.26 6.47
C THR A 172 -7.51 1.64 5.85
N THR A 173 -7.39 1.64 4.51
CA THR A 173 -6.21 1.09 3.84
C THR A 173 -5.01 2.03 4.00
N ILE A 174 -3.95 1.53 4.63
CA ILE A 174 -2.68 2.22 4.78
C ILE A 174 -1.80 1.90 3.57
N THR A 175 -1.33 2.93 2.87
CA THR A 175 -0.44 2.83 1.71
C THR A 175 0.91 3.45 2.02
N ALA A 176 1.94 3.10 1.26
CA ALA A 176 3.26 3.68 1.41
C ALA A 176 3.25 5.20 1.30
N SER A 177 2.50 5.73 0.31
CA SER A 177 2.36 7.17 0.11
C SER A 177 1.73 7.87 1.31
N LYS A 178 0.69 7.30 1.92
CA LYS A 178 0.07 7.89 3.12
C LYS A 178 1.06 7.98 4.30
N VAL A 179 1.83 6.92 4.55
CA VAL A 179 2.82 6.89 5.63
C VAL A 179 3.97 7.86 5.34
N GLU A 180 4.43 7.94 4.10
CA GLU A 180 5.48 8.88 3.69
C GLU A 180 5.04 10.34 3.81
N THR A 181 3.82 10.67 3.40
CA THR A 181 3.25 12.00 3.60
C THR A 181 3.21 12.34 5.09
N ALA A 182 2.69 11.44 5.94
CA ALA A 182 2.65 11.65 7.39
C ALA A 182 4.05 11.88 8.00
N LEU A 183 5.03 11.03 7.64
CA LEU A 183 6.43 11.16 8.06
C LEU A 183 7.03 12.52 7.68
N ASN A 184 6.80 12.97 6.45
CA ASN A 184 7.34 14.24 5.97
C ASN A 184 6.64 15.44 6.61
N THR A 185 5.32 15.39 6.79
CA THR A 185 4.56 16.42 7.52
C THR A 185 5.00 16.51 8.97
N GLU A 186 5.23 15.39 9.65
CA GLU A 186 5.72 15.39 11.03
C GLU A 186 7.12 16.01 11.13
N LYS A 187 8.05 15.66 10.24
CA LYS A 187 9.38 16.26 10.20
C LYS A 187 9.35 17.79 10.01
N GLN A 188 8.39 18.31 9.26
CA GLN A 188 8.22 19.75 9.05
C GLN A 188 7.75 20.51 10.30
N ALA A 189 7.20 19.82 11.30
CA ALA A 189 6.85 20.45 12.59
C ALA A 189 8.09 20.81 13.43
N PHE A 190 9.25 20.25 13.09
CA PHE A 190 10.51 20.50 13.77
C PHE A 190 11.28 21.64 13.10
N TYR A 191 11.99 22.41 13.91
CA TYR A 191 12.93 23.41 13.43
C TYR A 191 14.21 23.41 14.27
N GLY A 192 15.32 23.79 13.66
CA GLY A 192 16.59 23.97 14.35
C GLY A 192 16.83 25.45 14.67
N LYS A 193 17.59 25.69 15.75
CA LYS A 193 18.21 26.98 16.04
C LYS A 193 19.57 26.74 16.69
N GLY A 194 20.64 27.12 15.99
CA GLY A 194 22.02 26.77 16.32
C GLY A 194 22.21 25.25 16.33
N ASN A 195 22.52 24.72 17.51
CA ASN A 195 22.68 23.28 17.75
C ASN A 195 21.45 22.65 18.43
N ILE A 196 20.34 23.37 18.57
CA ILE A 196 19.16 22.93 19.32
C ILE A 196 18.00 22.65 18.37
N LEU A 197 17.37 21.50 18.52
CA LEU A 197 16.12 21.15 17.86
C LEU A 197 14.93 21.53 18.74
N TYR A 198 13.89 22.06 18.10
CA TYR A 198 12.62 22.43 18.71
C TYR A 198 11.45 21.81 17.95
N VAL A 199 10.38 21.53 18.67
CA VAL A 199 9.05 21.23 18.12
C VAL A 199 7.99 21.70 19.11
N GLY A 200 6.88 22.23 18.60
CA GLY A 200 5.84 22.87 19.42
C GLY A 200 6.07 24.36 19.63
N LYS A 201 5.20 24.98 20.43
CA LYS A 201 5.17 26.44 20.61
C LYS A 201 6.20 26.88 21.65
N TYR A 202 7.25 27.57 21.19
CA TYR A 202 8.18 28.30 22.04
C TYR A 202 7.65 29.71 22.31
N ASP A 203 7.53 30.11 23.57
CA ASP A 203 6.86 31.35 23.97
C ASP A 203 7.81 32.43 24.53
N SER A 204 9.11 32.34 24.22
CA SER A 204 10.21 33.15 24.77
C SER A 204 10.51 32.97 26.27
N ALA A 205 9.54 32.53 27.07
CA ALA A 205 9.73 32.18 28.48
C ALA A 205 10.34 30.78 28.66
N GLY A 206 10.09 29.86 27.72
CA GLY A 206 10.81 28.58 27.64
C GLY A 206 10.02 27.45 26.99
N CYS A 207 10.41 26.21 27.30
CA CYS A 207 9.68 24.99 26.96
C CYS A 207 9.15 24.28 28.21
N ASP A 208 8.64 25.04 29.18
CA ASP A 208 8.26 24.51 30.50
C ASP A 208 6.83 23.91 30.52
N GLY A 209 6.03 24.12 29.48
CA GLY A 209 4.65 23.61 29.41
C GLY A 209 3.66 24.48 30.17
N SER A 210 3.88 25.79 30.16
CA SER A 210 2.98 26.81 30.65
C SER A 210 1.75 26.99 29.73
N PRO A 211 0.76 27.83 30.09
CA PRO A 211 -0.35 28.16 29.18
C PRO A 211 0.10 28.87 27.90
N ASN A 212 1.31 29.44 27.90
CA ASN A 212 1.81 30.26 26.81
C ASN A 212 2.58 29.41 25.77
N GLY A 213 3.15 28.27 26.17
CA GLY A 213 3.92 27.40 25.29
C GLY A 213 4.29 26.04 25.88
N ALA A 214 4.24 25.02 25.04
CA ALA A 214 4.77 23.69 25.31
C ALA A 214 5.53 23.22 24.07
N CYS A 215 6.79 22.90 24.29
CA CYS A 215 7.69 22.43 23.25
C CYS A 215 8.65 21.37 23.78
N ILE A 216 9.31 20.69 22.84
CA ILE A 216 10.56 20.00 23.08
C ILE A 216 11.71 20.96 22.78
N LYS A 217 12.76 20.88 23.59
CA LYS A 217 14.05 21.52 23.33
C LYS A 217 15.14 20.46 23.48
N TYR A 218 15.84 20.12 22.40
CA TYR A 218 16.84 19.06 22.40
C TYR A 218 18.19 19.56 21.87
N THR A 219 19.10 19.84 22.80
CA THR A 219 20.45 20.31 22.49
C THR A 219 21.27 19.22 21.80
N GLY A 220 22.07 19.61 20.80
CA GLY A 220 22.90 18.71 20.00
C GLY A 220 22.18 18.08 18.81
N GLN A 221 20.85 18.18 18.76
CA GLN A 221 20.00 17.59 17.72
C GLN A 221 19.66 18.56 16.58
N ALA A 222 20.39 19.66 16.45
CA ALA A 222 20.43 20.44 15.23
C ALA A 222 21.89 20.73 14.83
N ALA A 223 22.10 21.11 13.57
CA ALA A 223 23.35 21.70 13.10
C ALA A 223 23.04 22.77 12.07
N SER A 224 23.61 23.96 12.23
CA SER A 224 23.40 25.10 11.33
C SER A 224 21.91 25.36 11.08
N ASP A 225 21.13 25.42 12.16
CA ASP A 225 19.67 25.65 12.14
C ASP A 225 18.83 24.53 11.49
N LEU A 226 19.44 23.40 11.10
CA LEU A 226 18.74 22.24 10.55
C LEU A 226 18.53 21.16 11.62
N PRO A 227 17.28 20.68 11.82
CA PRO A 227 17.00 19.59 12.76
C PRO A 227 17.61 18.27 12.28
N LYS A 228 18.11 17.47 13.23
CA LYS A 228 18.59 16.11 13.02
C LYS A 228 17.57 15.11 13.58
N PHE A 229 17.45 13.99 12.89
CA PHE A 229 16.49 12.93 13.24
C PHE A 229 17.17 11.58 13.49
N ASP A 230 18.50 11.55 13.67
CA ASP A 230 19.26 10.32 13.96
C ASP A 230 18.85 9.66 15.29
N LYS A 231 18.32 10.45 16.23
CA LYS A 231 17.75 9.95 17.49
C LYS A 231 16.25 9.67 17.43
N ALA A 232 15.57 10.03 16.35
CA ALA A 232 14.14 9.79 16.20
C ALA A 232 13.90 8.36 15.68
N GLU A 233 13.76 7.38 16.58
CA GLU A 233 13.56 5.96 16.21
C GLU A 233 12.31 5.75 15.33
N TRP A 234 11.28 6.58 15.52
CA TRP A 234 10.08 6.57 14.67
C TRP A 234 10.38 6.86 13.20
N VAL A 235 11.38 7.68 12.86
CA VAL A 235 11.74 7.98 11.46
C VAL A 235 12.24 6.73 10.74
N ALA A 236 13.14 5.97 11.39
CA ALA A 236 13.66 4.73 10.83
C ALA A 236 12.58 3.64 10.77
N GLY A 237 11.73 3.56 11.80
CA GLY A 237 10.59 2.64 11.86
C GLY A 237 9.61 2.87 10.72
N LEU A 238 9.14 4.11 10.53
CA LEU A 238 8.22 4.46 9.45
C LEU A 238 8.85 4.28 8.06
N SER A 239 10.14 4.59 7.89
CA SER A 239 10.84 4.35 6.61
C SER A 239 10.89 2.87 6.22
N THR A 240 11.04 1.98 7.21
CA THR A 240 10.98 0.53 7.00
C THR A 240 9.59 0.09 6.56
N ILE A 241 8.54 0.61 7.21
CA ILE A 241 7.13 0.33 6.84
C ILE A 241 6.83 0.82 5.43
N ILE A 242 7.25 2.04 5.08
CA ILE A 242 7.10 2.60 3.72
C ILE A 242 7.72 1.67 2.68
N THR A 243 8.93 1.17 2.96
CA THR A 243 9.65 0.28 2.03
C THR A 243 8.91 -1.05 1.84
N ALA A 244 8.41 -1.65 2.92
CA ALA A 244 7.63 -2.89 2.86
C ALA A 244 6.32 -2.69 2.07
N LEU A 245 5.58 -1.61 2.36
CA LEU A 245 4.34 -1.28 1.65
C LEU A 245 4.59 -1.04 0.15
N ARG A 246 5.63 -0.31 -0.24
CA ARG A 246 5.98 -0.09 -1.65
C ARG A 246 6.30 -1.40 -2.38
N SER A 247 7.01 -2.31 -1.71
CA SER A 247 7.33 -3.62 -2.26
C SER A 247 6.05 -4.41 -2.55
N ARG A 248 5.13 -4.43 -1.58
CA ARG A 248 3.83 -5.10 -1.70
C ARG A 248 2.95 -4.48 -2.80
N GLU A 249 2.86 -3.16 -2.84
CA GLU A 249 2.10 -2.42 -3.85
C GLU A 249 2.61 -2.75 -5.26
N LYS A 250 3.93 -2.69 -5.48
CA LYS A 250 4.57 -3.04 -6.76
C LYS A 250 4.36 -4.51 -7.15
N ALA A 251 4.44 -5.42 -6.18
CA ALA A 251 4.18 -6.83 -6.44
C ALA A 251 2.72 -7.07 -6.84
N THR A 252 1.79 -6.40 -6.16
CA THR A 252 0.35 -6.46 -6.47
C THR A 252 0.05 -5.94 -7.86
N GLU A 253 0.63 -4.79 -8.24
CA GLU A 253 0.51 -4.25 -9.61
C GLU A 253 1.03 -5.23 -10.66
N ARG A 254 2.19 -5.87 -10.41
CA ARG A 254 2.75 -6.86 -11.34
C ARG A 254 1.88 -8.10 -11.44
N ILE A 255 1.35 -8.61 -10.34
CA ILE A 255 0.42 -9.75 -10.32
C ILE A 255 -0.82 -9.41 -11.15
N ASN A 256 -1.43 -8.25 -10.92
CA ASN A 256 -2.60 -7.80 -11.65
C ASN A 256 -2.31 -7.67 -13.15
N ALA A 257 -1.15 -7.12 -13.53
CA ALA A 257 -0.74 -7.01 -14.93
C ALA A 257 -0.60 -8.38 -15.60
N LEU A 258 0.04 -9.36 -14.94
CA LEU A 258 0.19 -10.72 -15.45
C LEU A 258 -1.15 -11.45 -15.55
N GLN A 259 -2.03 -11.30 -14.56
CA GLN A 259 -3.38 -11.85 -14.59
C GLN A 259 -4.20 -11.26 -15.75
N ASN A 260 -4.09 -9.95 -15.99
CA ASN A 260 -4.72 -9.27 -17.12
C ASN A 260 -4.16 -9.75 -18.48
N GLN A 261 -2.85 -10.02 -18.57
CA GLN A 261 -2.25 -10.61 -19.77
C GLN A 261 -2.81 -12.01 -20.04
N ILE A 262 -2.92 -12.87 -19.00
CA ILE A 262 -3.53 -14.20 -19.13
C ILE A 262 -4.99 -14.10 -19.57
N ALA A 263 -5.77 -13.21 -18.95
CA ALA A 263 -7.17 -12.99 -19.31
C ALA A 263 -7.33 -12.50 -20.77
N THR A 264 -6.48 -11.57 -21.19
CA THR A 264 -6.45 -11.04 -22.56
C THR A 264 -6.10 -12.14 -23.56
N ALA A 265 -5.07 -12.94 -23.28
CA ALA A 265 -4.69 -14.07 -24.12
C ALA A 265 -5.83 -15.08 -24.29
N LYS A 266 -6.58 -15.40 -23.22
CA LYS A 266 -7.78 -16.26 -23.31
C LYS A 266 -8.83 -15.68 -24.26
N VAL A 267 -9.13 -14.38 -24.15
CA VAL A 267 -10.09 -13.72 -25.05
C VAL A 267 -9.62 -13.76 -26.51
N LEU A 268 -8.31 -13.56 -26.76
CA LEU A 268 -7.74 -13.61 -28.10
C LEU A 268 -7.78 -15.03 -28.70
N VAL A 269 -7.57 -16.08 -27.90
CA VAL A 269 -7.79 -17.47 -28.34
C VAL A 269 -9.24 -17.70 -28.74
N VAL A 270 -10.22 -17.22 -27.96
CA VAL A 270 -11.64 -17.29 -28.32
C VAL A 270 -11.93 -16.56 -29.63
N ALA A 271 -11.35 -15.38 -29.84
CA ALA A 271 -11.54 -14.61 -31.06
C ALA A 271 -10.95 -15.32 -32.28
N ALA A 272 -9.73 -15.87 -32.16
CA ALA A 272 -9.07 -16.62 -33.23
C ALA A 272 -9.86 -17.89 -33.60
N ALA A 273 -10.35 -18.62 -32.60
CA ALA A 273 -11.19 -19.79 -32.79
C ALA A 273 -12.51 -19.41 -33.51
N LYS A 274 -13.25 -18.39 -33.04
CA LYS A 274 -14.48 -17.95 -33.72
C LYS A 274 -14.24 -17.45 -35.16
N LEU A 275 -13.09 -16.82 -35.43
CA LEU A 275 -12.73 -16.40 -36.78
C LEU A 275 -12.53 -17.62 -37.70
N ALA A 276 -11.80 -18.63 -37.25
CA ALA A 276 -11.61 -19.89 -37.97
C ALA A 276 -12.97 -20.54 -38.32
N GLN A 277 -13.88 -20.63 -37.34
CA GLN A 277 -15.23 -21.15 -37.57
C GLN A 277 -15.96 -20.38 -38.69
N ARG A 278 -15.99 -19.04 -38.60
CA ARG A 278 -16.66 -18.18 -39.61
C ARG A 278 -16.04 -18.28 -40.99
N MET A 279 -14.72 -18.41 -41.09
CA MET A 279 -14.03 -18.58 -42.37
C MET A 279 -14.42 -19.91 -43.03
N THR A 280 -14.50 -20.98 -42.24
CA THR A 280 -14.93 -22.28 -42.74
C THR A 280 -16.41 -22.30 -43.12
N ASP A 281 -17.29 -21.62 -42.39
CA ASP A 281 -18.72 -21.52 -42.73
C ASP A 281 -18.99 -20.76 -44.05
N LYS A 282 -18.09 -19.83 -44.43
CA LYS A 282 -18.22 -19.03 -45.66
C LYS A 282 -17.66 -19.74 -46.91
N LEU A 283 -16.74 -20.69 -46.77
CA LEU A 283 -16.12 -21.42 -47.89
C LEU A 283 -17.16 -22.20 -48.73
N PRO A 284 -18.13 -22.95 -48.15
CA PRO A 284 -19.18 -23.60 -48.91
C PRO A 284 -20.09 -22.62 -49.67
N LYS A 285 -20.40 -21.46 -49.07
CA LYS A 285 -21.30 -20.44 -49.65
C LYS A 285 -20.68 -19.70 -50.85
N LEU A 286 -19.36 -19.50 -50.84
CA LEU A 286 -18.62 -18.92 -51.97
C LEU A 286 -18.43 -19.94 -53.12
N ALA A 287 -18.22 -21.21 -52.79
CA ALA A 287 -18.15 -22.29 -53.78
C ALA A 287 -19.50 -22.51 -54.51
N ALA A 288 -20.62 -22.40 -53.79
CA ALA A 288 -21.95 -22.46 -54.37
C ALA A 288 -22.23 -21.28 -55.34
N LYS A 289 -21.91 -20.03 -54.93
CA LYS A 289 -22.04 -18.84 -55.81
C LYS A 289 -21.18 -18.90 -57.07
N ARG A 290 -20.00 -19.53 -57.02
CA ARG A 290 -19.14 -19.72 -58.21
C ARG A 290 -19.69 -20.77 -59.19
N LYS A 291 -20.47 -21.75 -58.73
CA LYS A 291 -21.13 -22.72 -59.61
C LYS A 291 -22.31 -22.09 -60.37
N ASP A 292 -23.10 -21.22 -59.71
CA ASP A 292 -24.20 -20.49 -60.37
C ASP A 292 -23.72 -19.50 -61.45
N GLN A 293 -22.60 -18.81 -61.25
CA GLN A 293 -22.06 -17.89 -62.27
C GLN A 293 -21.49 -18.58 -63.51
N LYS A 294 -21.04 -19.84 -63.40
CA LYS A 294 -20.57 -20.63 -64.55
C LYS A 294 -21.71 -21.28 -65.36
N GLN A 295 -22.96 -21.22 -64.89
CA GLN A 295 -24.12 -21.82 -65.55
C GLN A 295 -25.04 -20.83 -66.29
N LYS A 296 -24.68 -19.54 -66.45
CA LYS A 296 -25.41 -18.65 -67.37
C LYS A 296 -25.08 -19.01 -68.83
N PRO A 297 -26.02 -19.51 -69.65
CA PRO A 297 -25.74 -19.84 -71.05
C PRO A 297 -25.48 -18.57 -71.86
N ARG A 298 -24.41 -18.60 -72.66
CA ARG A 298 -24.18 -17.67 -73.78
C ARG A 298 -25.41 -17.72 -74.69
N LEU A 299 -26.21 -16.64 -74.72
CA LEU A 299 -27.33 -16.51 -75.66
C LEU A 299 -26.79 -16.69 -77.09
N LYS A 300 -27.12 -17.81 -77.73
CA LYS A 300 -26.89 -18.01 -79.17
C LYS A 300 -27.91 -17.15 -79.92
N ARG A 301 -27.42 -16.10 -80.58
CA ARG A 301 -28.16 -15.34 -81.60
C ARG A 301 -28.45 -16.28 -82.77
N HIS A 302 -29.68 -16.78 -82.86
CA HIS A 302 -30.17 -17.50 -84.04
C HIS A 302 -30.58 -16.49 -85.12
N LYS A 303 -29.98 -16.62 -86.30
CA LYS A 303 -30.48 -16.08 -87.57
C LYS A 303 -31.77 -16.81 -87.99
N LYS A 304 -32.73 -16.07 -88.54
CA LYS A 304 -33.74 -16.41 -89.57
C LYS A 304 -34.61 -15.14 -89.75
N LYS A 305 -34.98 -14.63 -90.92
CA LYS A 305 -34.84 -15.00 -92.34
C LYS A 305 -34.64 -13.68 -93.10
#